data_AF-A0A2G9RBI0-F1
#
_entry.id   AF-A0A2G9RBI0-F1
#
_cell.length_a   1.000
_cell.length_b   1.000
_cell.length_c   1.000
_cell.angle_alpha   90.00
_cell.angle_beta   90.00
_cell.angle_gamma   90.00
#
_symmetry.space_group_name_H-M   'P 1'
#
loop_
_entity.id
_entity.type
_entity.pdbx_description
1 polymer ?
#
loop_
_entity_poly.entity_id
_entity_poly.type
_entity_poly.pdbx_seq_one_letter_code
_entity_poly.pdbx_strand_id
1 'polypeptide(L)'
;LKKSLCQFVEEETIKDFDREAEQALEAVRSGEVDAGTLANAWMKSYTETTLEHSRPEEPNWDEDFADIYHDLIHSPASETLLNLEHNYFVSISELLGERDVELKKLRERQGLEMNKVMQELGKSLSDQDVNSVAAQHFESQQILENKWSTELKQLSTIQKQEYQEWVIKLHQDLKNPNNSFISEEIKVQPSHLLESTETSHSLYEEHGQLEESFTIHLGAQLKTMHNLRLLRADMLDFCRHKRNHRSGVKLHRLQTALSLYSASLCGLVLLVDNRINSYSGIKRDFATVCQECTDFHFPLLQEQLDVVQQVVLYARAQRNQKAKHQQGWWG
;
A
#
# COMPACT_ATOMS: atom_id res chain seq x y z
N LEU A 1 64.30 21.11 20.47
CA LEU A 1 64.60 19.65 20.54
C LEU A 1 63.35 18.78 20.38
N LYS A 2 62.39 18.79 21.32
CA LYS A 2 61.15 17.96 21.23
C LYS A 2 60.34 18.18 19.94
N LYS A 3 60.15 19.44 19.54
CA LYS A 3 59.42 19.79 18.30
C LYS A 3 60.12 19.30 17.02
N SER A 4 61.45 19.43 16.97
CA SER A 4 62.27 18.96 15.85
C SER A 4 62.31 17.43 15.75
N LEU A 5 62.28 16.73 16.90
CA LEU A 5 62.19 15.28 16.92
C LEU A 5 60.82 14.78 16.46
N CYS A 6 59.73 15.44 16.87
CA CYS A 6 58.39 15.12 16.38
C CYS A 6 58.28 15.31 14.86
N GLN A 7 58.81 16.41 14.32
CA GLN A 7 58.85 16.64 12.87
C GLN A 7 59.68 15.58 12.13
N PHE A 8 60.85 15.22 12.66
CA PHE A 8 61.68 14.18 12.06
C PHE A 8 60.98 12.82 12.04
N VAL A 9 60.35 12.43 13.15
CA VAL A 9 59.59 11.18 13.23
C VAL A 9 58.43 11.20 12.25
N GLU A 10 57.69 12.30 12.15
CA GLU A 10 56.57 12.43 11.22
C GLU A 10 57.03 12.36 9.76
N GLU A 11 58.11 13.07 9.40
CA GLU A 11 58.69 13.04 8.05
C GLU A 11 59.24 11.67 7.67
N GLU A 12 59.98 11.00 8.54
CA GLU A 12 60.51 9.66 8.26
C GLU A 12 59.41 8.60 8.23
N THR A 13 58.38 8.76 9.07
CA THR A 13 57.21 7.86 9.06
C THR A 13 56.44 7.99 7.75
N ILE A 14 56.22 9.22 7.25
CA ILE A 14 55.59 9.45 5.95
C ILE A 14 56.43 8.84 4.83
N LYS A 15 57.75 9.05 4.82
CA LYS A 15 58.63 8.47 3.80
C LYS A 15 58.62 6.94 3.81
N ASP A 16 58.53 6.33 4.99
CA ASP A 16 58.48 4.88 5.10
C ASP A 16 57.16 4.33 4.54
N PHE A 17 56.03 4.97 4.88
CA PHE A 17 54.73 4.64 4.30
C PHE A 17 54.66 4.86 2.79
N ASP A 18 55.21 5.97 2.29
CA ASP A 18 55.27 6.25 0.85
C ASP A 18 56.09 5.18 0.12
N ARG A 19 57.22 4.75 0.71
CA ARG A 19 58.05 3.68 0.15
C ARG A 19 57.32 2.34 0.12
N GLU A 20 56.61 1.98 1.18
CA GLU A 20 55.81 0.75 1.21
C GLU A 20 54.65 0.80 0.20
N ALA A 21 53.99 1.95 0.07
CA ALA A 21 52.93 2.16 -0.91
C ALA A 21 53.44 2.05 -2.36
N GLU A 22 54.58 2.68 -2.67
CA GLU A 22 55.21 2.60 -3.99
C GLU A 22 55.61 1.14 -4.34
N GLN A 23 56.12 0.39 -3.37
CA GLN A 23 56.45 -1.04 -3.54
C GLN A 23 55.20 -1.90 -3.79
N ALA A 24 54.11 -1.65 -3.06
CA ALA A 24 52.85 -2.35 -3.26
C ALA A 24 52.24 -2.03 -4.64
N LEU A 25 52.31 -0.77 -5.09
CA LEU A 25 51.87 -0.37 -6.44
C LEU A 25 52.71 -1.02 -7.53
N GLU A 26 54.03 -1.12 -7.34
CA GLU A 26 54.92 -1.78 -8.28
C GLU A 26 54.62 -3.28 -8.39
N ALA A 27 54.32 -3.96 -7.27
CA ALA A 27 53.96 -5.37 -7.23
C ALA A 27 52.64 -5.69 -7.96
N VAL A 28 51.67 -4.75 -7.93
CA VAL A 28 50.45 -4.86 -8.72
C VAL A 28 50.73 -4.58 -10.20
N ARG A 29 51.61 -3.63 -10.52
CA ARG A 29 51.96 -3.27 -11.91
C ARG A 29 52.79 -4.35 -12.61
N SER A 30 53.65 -5.05 -11.87
CA SER A 30 54.46 -6.18 -12.36
C SER A 30 53.65 -7.48 -12.51
N GLY A 31 52.41 -7.50 -12.01
CA GLY A 31 51.54 -8.69 -12.02
C GLY A 31 51.90 -9.74 -10.97
N GLU A 32 52.78 -9.40 -10.02
CA GLU A 32 53.15 -10.26 -8.88
C GLU A 32 51.98 -10.38 -7.89
N VAL A 33 51.12 -9.37 -7.83
CA VAL A 33 49.86 -9.35 -7.08
C VAL A 33 48.70 -9.14 -8.04
N ASP A 34 47.78 -10.10 -8.09
CA ASP A 34 46.56 -10.00 -8.88
C ASP A 34 45.58 -8.99 -8.27
N ALA A 35 45.18 -8.01 -9.07
CA ALA A 35 44.25 -6.96 -8.67
C ALA A 35 42.87 -7.52 -8.27
N GLY A 36 42.42 -8.63 -8.86
CA GLY A 36 41.17 -9.29 -8.49
C GLY A 36 41.20 -9.87 -7.08
N THR A 37 42.32 -10.48 -6.71
CA THR A 37 42.55 -11.02 -5.36
C THR A 37 42.62 -9.91 -4.31
N LEU A 38 43.25 -8.78 -4.64
CA LEU A 38 43.34 -7.62 -3.75
C LEU A 38 41.98 -6.92 -3.57
N ALA A 39 41.21 -6.80 -4.65
CA ALA A 39 39.84 -6.28 -4.60
C ALA A 39 38.92 -7.19 -3.76
N ASN A 40 39.08 -8.52 -3.86
CA ASN A 40 38.33 -9.46 -3.03
C ASN A 40 38.73 -9.40 -1.56
N ALA A 41 40.03 -9.28 -1.26
CA ALA A 41 40.52 -9.11 0.11
C ALA A 41 40.04 -7.80 0.72
N TRP A 42 40.08 -6.71 -0.05
CA TRP A 42 39.54 -5.41 0.36
C TRP A 42 38.03 -5.45 0.54
N MET A 43 37.28 -6.06 -0.38
CA MET A 43 35.84 -6.24 -0.26
C MET A 43 35.48 -7.04 0.98
N LYS A 44 36.20 -8.14 1.25
CA LYS A 44 36.01 -8.97 2.46
C LYS A 44 36.27 -8.17 3.73
N SER A 45 37.41 -7.48 3.81
CA SER A 45 37.75 -6.64 4.96
C SER A 45 36.76 -5.49 5.13
N TYR A 46 36.37 -4.82 4.05
CA TYR A 46 35.36 -3.78 4.05
C TYR A 46 34.02 -4.31 4.56
N THR A 47 33.53 -5.44 4.05
CA THR A 47 32.29 -6.05 4.53
C THR A 47 32.37 -6.44 6.01
N GLU A 48 33.46 -7.07 6.46
CA GLU A 48 33.63 -7.50 7.85
C GLU A 48 33.68 -6.30 8.81
N THR A 49 34.47 -5.27 8.48
CA THR A 49 34.63 -4.08 9.33
C THR A 49 33.39 -3.18 9.30
N THR A 50 32.74 -3.05 8.14
CA THR A 50 31.51 -2.28 7.97
C THR A 50 30.35 -2.98 8.68
N LEU A 51 30.22 -4.31 8.63
CA LEU A 51 29.18 -5.04 9.37
C LEU A 51 29.36 -4.96 10.90
N GLU A 52 30.61 -4.92 11.40
CA GLU A 52 30.86 -4.78 12.85
C GLU A 52 30.59 -3.36 13.40
N HIS A 53 30.78 -2.31 12.59
CA HIS A 53 30.69 -0.91 13.04
C HIS A 53 29.50 -0.14 12.50
N SER A 54 28.81 -0.67 11.48
CA SER A 54 27.54 -0.14 11.06
C SER A 54 26.50 -0.52 12.10
N ARG A 55 25.66 0.44 12.48
CA ARG A 55 24.37 0.06 13.05
C ARG A 55 23.72 -0.88 12.02
N PRO A 56 23.16 -2.03 12.42
CA PRO A 56 22.29 -2.76 11.50
C PRO A 56 21.32 -1.72 10.94
N GLU A 57 21.22 -1.62 9.62
CA GLU A 57 20.14 -0.87 9.00
C GLU A 57 18.88 -1.31 9.75
N GLU A 58 18.22 -0.36 10.43
CA GLU A 58 16.94 -0.68 11.05
C GLU A 58 16.12 -1.31 9.92
N PRO A 59 15.68 -2.58 10.06
CA PRO A 59 15.06 -3.30 8.96
C PRO A 59 13.99 -2.40 8.38
N ASN A 60 14.15 -1.99 7.13
CA ASN A 60 13.17 -1.18 6.45
C ASN A 60 11.97 -2.08 6.23
N TRP A 61 11.06 -2.07 7.21
CA TRP A 61 9.98 -3.05 7.38
C TRP A 61 9.13 -3.24 6.11
N ASP A 62 9.04 -2.21 5.27
CA ASP A 62 8.25 -2.25 4.03
C ASP A 62 8.93 -3.05 2.89
N GLU A 63 10.27 -3.05 2.78
CA GLU A 63 10.95 -3.80 1.71
C GLU A 63 11.06 -5.30 2.05
N ASP A 64 11.33 -5.64 3.31
CA ASP A 64 11.35 -7.04 3.75
C ASP A 64 9.94 -7.68 3.75
N PHE A 65 8.89 -6.90 4.03
CA PHE A 65 7.52 -7.43 4.10
C PHE A 65 6.98 -7.92 2.75
N ALA A 66 7.31 -7.23 1.66
CA ALA A 66 6.84 -7.60 0.31
C ALA A 66 7.35 -8.99 -0.10
N ASP A 67 8.65 -9.23 0.11
CA ASP A 67 9.29 -10.52 -0.21
C ASP A 67 8.78 -11.64 0.71
N ILE A 68 8.63 -11.35 2.02
CA ILE A 68 8.08 -12.30 2.99
C ILE A 68 6.64 -12.68 2.63
N TYR A 69 5.81 -11.70 2.29
CA TYR A 69 4.42 -11.96 1.89
C TYR A 69 4.36 -12.76 0.58
N HIS A 70 5.21 -12.42 -0.39
CA HIS A 70 5.29 -13.15 -1.66
C HIS A 70 5.65 -14.62 -1.45
N ASP A 71 6.65 -14.92 -0.64
CA ASP A 71 7.01 -16.31 -0.30
C ASP A 71 5.84 -17.06 0.36
N LEU A 72 5.15 -16.41 1.30
CA LEU A 72 4.05 -17.04 2.05
C LEU A 72 2.77 -17.24 1.23
N ILE A 73 2.40 -16.30 0.34
CA ILE A 73 1.21 -16.44 -0.50
C ILE A 73 1.39 -17.55 -1.57
N HIS A 74 2.62 -17.88 -1.92
CA HIS A 74 2.95 -19.04 -2.76
C HIS A 74 3.09 -20.35 -1.96
N SER A 75 3.01 -20.29 -0.63
CA SER A 75 3.09 -21.43 0.26
C SER A 75 1.69 -21.99 0.64
N PRO A 76 1.62 -23.14 1.32
CA PRO A 76 0.36 -23.65 1.89
C PRO A 76 -0.30 -22.71 2.91
N ALA A 77 0.40 -21.68 3.40
CA ALA A 77 -0.16 -20.69 4.33
C ALA A 77 -0.99 -19.58 3.65
N SER A 78 -1.17 -19.62 2.33
CA SER A 78 -1.99 -18.65 1.59
C SER A 78 -3.44 -18.58 2.08
N GLU A 79 -4.05 -19.70 2.44
CA GLU A 79 -5.41 -19.71 2.96
C GLU A 79 -5.50 -19.06 4.35
N THR A 80 -4.52 -19.30 5.22
CA THR A 80 -4.51 -18.70 6.57
C THR A 80 -4.31 -17.19 6.52
N LEU A 81 -3.42 -16.71 5.63
CA LEU A 81 -3.25 -15.28 5.32
C LEU A 81 -4.57 -14.63 4.90
N LEU A 82 -5.22 -15.16 3.86
CA LEU A 82 -6.44 -14.59 3.29
C LEU A 82 -7.63 -14.65 4.26
N ASN A 83 -7.68 -15.67 5.12
CA ASN A 83 -8.69 -15.79 6.18
C ASN A 83 -8.46 -14.74 7.29
N LEU A 84 -7.21 -14.47 7.67
CA LEU A 84 -6.89 -13.42 8.63
C LEU A 84 -7.28 -12.04 8.09
N GLU A 85 -6.91 -11.72 6.84
CA GLU A 85 -7.36 -10.51 6.16
C GLU A 85 -8.90 -10.41 6.12
N HIS A 86 -9.59 -11.53 5.89
CA HIS A 86 -11.06 -11.55 5.88
C HIS A 86 -11.67 -11.24 7.24
N ASN A 87 -11.10 -11.77 8.33
CA ASN A 87 -11.59 -11.50 9.67
C ASN A 87 -11.48 -10.01 9.99
N TYR A 88 -10.35 -9.39 9.63
CA TYR A 88 -10.19 -7.94 9.77
C TYR A 88 -11.19 -7.14 8.92
N PHE A 89 -11.45 -7.58 7.69
CA PHE A 89 -12.49 -6.99 6.83
C PHE A 89 -13.87 -7.03 7.50
N VAL A 90 -14.25 -8.16 8.12
CA VAL A 90 -15.54 -8.29 8.80
C VAL A 90 -15.64 -7.27 9.95
N SER A 91 -14.62 -7.18 10.81
CA SER A 91 -14.59 -6.22 11.91
C SER A 91 -14.65 -4.76 11.45
N ILE A 92 -13.89 -4.39 10.41
CA ILE A 92 -13.93 -3.04 9.83
C ILE A 92 -15.31 -2.75 9.22
N SER A 93 -15.89 -3.72 8.51
CA SER A 93 -17.22 -3.60 7.90
C SER A 93 -18.33 -3.42 8.91
N GLU A 94 -18.22 -4.03 10.09
CA GLU A 94 -19.16 -3.83 11.21
C GLU A 94 -19.05 -2.40 11.74
N LEU A 95 -17.84 -1.92 12.02
CA LEU A 95 -17.60 -0.56 12.53
C LEU A 95 -18.06 0.52 11.53
N LEU A 96 -17.83 0.31 10.23
CA LEU A 96 -18.35 1.16 9.17
C LEU A 96 -19.89 1.16 9.13
N GLY A 97 -20.51 0.00 9.37
CA GLY A 97 -21.97 -0.12 9.47
C GLY A 97 -22.53 0.66 10.65
N GLU A 98 -21.88 0.60 11.82
CA GLU A 98 -22.27 1.38 13.00
C GLU A 98 -22.18 2.89 12.74
N ARG A 99 -21.05 3.34 12.16
CA ARG A 99 -20.87 4.73 11.70
C ARG A 99 -22.01 5.19 10.81
N ASP A 100 -22.33 4.41 9.79
CA ASP A 100 -23.33 4.78 8.79
C ASP A 100 -24.73 4.89 9.41
N VAL A 101 -25.06 4.00 10.35
CA VAL A 101 -26.31 4.05 11.11
C VAL A 101 -26.37 5.28 12.01
N GLU A 102 -25.31 5.61 12.74
CA GLU A 102 -25.27 6.79 13.62
C GLU A 102 -25.32 8.10 12.84
N LEU A 103 -24.55 8.22 11.75
CA LEU A 103 -24.58 9.41 10.88
C LEU A 103 -25.97 9.59 10.26
N LYS A 104 -26.62 8.50 9.84
CA LYS A 104 -27.99 8.56 9.32
C LYS A 104 -28.97 9.05 10.38
N LYS A 105 -28.93 8.49 11.59
CA LYS A 105 -29.79 8.92 12.71
C LYS A 105 -29.58 10.40 13.06
N LEU A 106 -28.33 10.89 13.04
CA LEU A 106 -28.02 12.29 13.27
C LEU A 106 -28.66 13.18 12.19
N ARG A 107 -28.44 12.86 10.91
CA ARG A 107 -29.00 13.62 9.78
C ARG A 107 -30.53 13.65 9.79
N GLU A 108 -31.18 12.54 10.13
CA GLU A 108 -32.64 12.48 10.26
C GLU A 108 -33.14 13.39 11.38
N ARG A 109 -32.49 13.37 12.55
CA ARG A 109 -32.83 14.26 13.68
C ARG A 109 -32.66 15.73 13.31
N GLN A 110 -31.52 16.07 12.71
CA GLN A 110 -31.21 17.43 12.24
C GLN A 110 -32.21 17.90 11.18
N GLY A 111 -32.60 17.02 10.25
CA GLY A 111 -33.64 17.31 9.26
C GLY A 111 -35.00 17.63 9.89
N LEU A 112 -35.42 16.86 10.90
CA LEU A 112 -36.66 17.12 11.64
C LEU A 112 -36.60 18.44 12.43
N GLU A 113 -35.47 18.72 13.07
CA GLU A 113 -35.28 19.96 13.82
C GLU A 113 -35.28 21.20 12.91
N MET A 114 -34.51 21.16 11.81
CA MET A 114 -34.48 22.24 10.83
C MET A 114 -35.86 22.51 10.23
N ASN A 115 -36.63 21.46 9.93
CA ASN A 115 -38.01 21.60 9.45
C ASN A 115 -38.91 22.32 10.47
N LYS A 116 -38.76 22.04 11.77
CA LYS A 116 -39.52 22.75 12.82
C LYS A 116 -39.13 24.23 12.90
N VAL A 117 -37.83 24.51 12.91
CA VAL A 117 -37.32 25.88 12.95
C VAL A 117 -37.80 26.68 11.73
N MET A 118 -37.79 26.07 10.54
CA MET A 118 -38.31 26.68 9.31
C MET A 118 -39.83 26.95 9.35
N GLN A 119 -40.63 26.13 10.04
CA GLN A 119 -42.08 26.36 10.17
C GLN A 119 -42.43 27.50 11.13
N GLU A 120 -41.54 27.79 12.07
CA GLU A 120 -41.65 28.84 13.08
C GLU A 120 -40.95 30.15 12.68
N LEU A 121 -40.19 30.11 11.59
CA LEU A 121 -39.52 31.27 11.01
C LEU A 121 -40.51 32.37 10.65
N GLY A 122 -40.28 33.58 11.15
CA GLY A 122 -41.16 34.74 10.97
C GLY A 122 -42.42 34.73 11.83
N LYS A 123 -42.64 33.69 12.66
CA LYS A 123 -43.69 33.66 13.70
C LYS A 123 -43.10 33.88 15.08
N SER A 124 -42.28 32.94 15.53
CA SER A 124 -41.63 32.90 16.85
C SER A 124 -40.11 32.94 16.76
N LEU A 125 -39.54 32.50 15.63
CA LEU A 125 -38.09 32.39 15.42
C LEU A 125 -37.62 33.33 14.33
N SER A 126 -36.36 33.76 14.46
CA SER A 126 -35.67 34.65 13.54
C SER A 126 -34.67 33.89 12.66
N ASP A 127 -34.16 34.57 11.63
CA ASP A 127 -33.07 34.06 10.79
C ASP A 127 -31.78 33.78 11.60
N GLN A 128 -31.57 34.48 12.73
CA GLN A 128 -30.44 34.22 13.61
C GLN A 128 -30.57 32.88 14.32
N ASP A 129 -31.79 32.48 14.68
CA ASP A 129 -32.06 31.20 15.34
C ASP A 129 -31.83 30.04 14.35
N VAL A 130 -32.24 30.21 13.10
CA VAL A 130 -31.94 29.27 12.00
C VAL A 130 -30.43 29.08 11.85
N ASN A 131 -29.67 30.17 11.77
CA ASN A 131 -28.23 30.12 11.61
C ASN A 131 -27.53 29.49 12.83
N SER A 132 -28.03 29.74 14.03
CA SER A 132 -27.54 29.12 15.26
C SER A 132 -27.71 27.60 15.24
N VAL A 133 -28.91 27.12 14.87
CA VAL A 133 -29.20 25.69 14.74
C VAL A 133 -28.35 25.05 13.64
N ALA A 134 -28.21 25.71 12.49
CA ALA A 134 -27.35 25.23 11.40
C ALA A 134 -25.89 25.11 11.85
N ALA A 135 -25.37 26.07 12.62
CA ALA A 135 -24.02 26.02 13.17
C ALA A 135 -23.85 24.85 14.17
N GLN A 136 -24.82 24.65 15.06
CA GLN A 136 -24.82 23.51 15.99
C GLN A 136 -24.90 22.16 15.26
N HIS A 137 -25.69 22.08 14.18
CA HIS A 137 -25.78 20.88 13.35
C HIS A 137 -24.45 20.56 12.68
N PHE A 138 -23.78 21.59 12.13
CA PHE A 138 -22.46 21.45 11.51
C PHE A 138 -21.42 20.96 12.52
N GLU A 139 -21.35 21.59 13.71
CA GLU A 139 -20.42 21.18 14.77
C GLU A 139 -20.68 19.75 15.24
N SER A 140 -21.94 19.40 15.50
CA SER A 140 -22.33 18.04 15.92
C SER A 140 -21.96 16.98 14.87
N GLN A 141 -22.16 17.29 13.58
CA GLN A 141 -21.78 16.41 12.50
C GLN A 141 -20.26 16.25 12.42
N GLN A 142 -19.50 17.34 12.55
CA GLN A 142 -18.04 17.30 12.52
C GLN A 142 -17.46 16.49 13.69
N ILE A 143 -17.99 16.66 14.91
CA ILE A 143 -17.55 15.88 16.08
C ILE A 143 -17.79 14.39 15.85
N LEU A 144 -18.96 14.01 15.33
CA LEU A 144 -19.30 12.61 15.09
C LEU A 144 -18.43 12.01 13.96
N GLU A 145 -18.22 12.73 12.87
CA GLU A 145 -17.34 12.30 11.77
C GLU A 145 -15.89 12.13 12.25
N ASN A 146 -15.38 13.05 13.08
CA ASN A 146 -14.03 12.96 13.65
C ASN A 146 -13.87 11.78 14.62
N LYS A 147 -14.88 11.51 15.46
CA LYS A 147 -14.91 10.32 16.33
C LYS A 147 -14.72 9.05 15.49
N TRP A 148 -15.58 8.87 14.48
CA TRP A 148 -15.53 7.69 13.62
C TRP A 148 -14.25 7.58 12.80
N SER A 149 -13.75 8.70 12.29
CA SER A 149 -12.45 8.74 11.60
C SER A 149 -11.30 8.30 12.50
N THR A 150 -11.34 8.66 13.78
CA THR A 150 -10.32 8.29 14.76
C THR A 150 -10.41 6.81 15.10
N GLU A 151 -11.61 6.30 15.40
CA GLU A 151 -11.84 4.89 15.74
C GLU A 151 -11.47 3.96 14.57
N LEU A 152 -11.87 4.28 13.34
CA LEU A 152 -11.51 3.52 12.15
C LEU A 152 -10.00 3.51 11.91
N LYS A 153 -9.35 4.68 12.05
CA LYS A 153 -7.90 4.78 11.88
C LYS A 153 -7.16 3.98 12.94
N GLN A 154 -7.61 4.04 14.19
CA GLN A 154 -7.02 3.27 15.28
C GLN A 154 -7.16 1.77 15.05
N LEU A 155 -8.36 1.29 14.73
CA LEU A 155 -8.60 -0.12 14.44
C LEU A 155 -7.76 -0.60 13.25
N SER A 156 -7.77 0.14 12.15
CA SER A 156 -6.96 -0.19 10.96
C SER A 156 -5.46 -0.23 11.26
N THR A 157 -4.95 0.69 12.09
CA THR A 157 -3.54 0.71 12.50
C THR A 157 -3.17 -0.51 13.33
N ILE A 158 -4.02 -0.89 14.31
CA ILE A 158 -3.81 -2.07 15.14
C ILE A 158 -3.81 -3.33 14.28
N GLN A 159 -4.83 -3.50 13.43
CA GLN A 159 -4.94 -4.67 12.56
C GLN A 159 -3.76 -4.76 11.58
N LYS A 160 -3.29 -3.64 11.02
CA LYS A 160 -2.10 -3.61 10.18
C LYS A 160 -0.85 -4.09 10.93
N GLN A 161 -0.63 -3.61 12.16
CA GLN A 161 0.50 -4.00 12.97
C GLN A 161 0.46 -5.49 13.33
N GLU A 162 -0.69 -5.97 13.83
CA GLU A 162 -0.91 -7.38 14.14
C GLU A 162 -0.70 -8.28 12.90
N TYR A 163 -1.19 -7.84 11.74
CA TYR A 163 -1.02 -8.55 10.48
C TYR A 163 0.45 -8.67 10.10
N GLN A 164 1.18 -7.56 10.12
CA GLN A 164 2.60 -7.55 9.77
C GLN A 164 3.43 -8.43 10.72
N GLU A 165 3.20 -8.31 12.04
CA GLU A 165 3.86 -9.15 13.04
C GLU A 165 3.56 -10.64 12.83
N TRP A 166 2.31 -10.98 12.54
CA TRP A 166 1.89 -12.36 12.29
C TRP A 166 2.52 -12.94 11.03
N VAL A 167 2.53 -12.20 9.92
CA VAL A 167 3.14 -12.60 8.64
C VAL A 167 4.63 -12.91 8.84
N ILE A 168 5.36 -12.03 9.53
CA ILE A 168 6.80 -12.22 9.79
C ILE A 168 7.03 -13.45 10.67
N LYS A 169 6.26 -13.59 11.76
CA LYS A 169 6.38 -14.72 12.67
C LYS A 169 6.11 -16.05 11.96
N LEU A 170 5.07 -16.10 11.14
CA LEU A 170 4.72 -17.28 10.35
C LEU A 170 5.85 -17.66 9.39
N HIS A 171 6.48 -16.68 8.72
CA HIS A 171 7.63 -16.93 7.85
C HIS A 171 8.83 -17.48 8.59
N GLN A 172 9.13 -16.92 9.76
CA GLN A 172 10.22 -17.40 10.62
C GLN A 172 9.95 -18.83 11.11
N ASP A 173 8.71 -19.15 11.48
CA ASP A 173 8.31 -20.48 11.90
C ASP A 173 8.40 -21.50 10.77
N LEU A 174 8.01 -21.14 9.54
CA LEU A 174 8.13 -22.02 8.36
C LEU A 174 9.59 -22.24 7.92
N LYS A 175 10.47 -21.26 8.13
CA LYS A 175 11.91 -21.39 7.86
C LYS A 175 12.65 -22.21 8.94
N ASN A 176 12.08 -22.35 10.14
CA ASN A 176 12.68 -23.07 11.25
C ASN A 176 12.15 -24.52 11.36
N PRO A 177 12.94 -25.56 11.01
CA PRO A 177 12.48 -26.96 11.02
C PRO A 177 12.15 -27.54 12.41
N ASN A 178 12.41 -26.79 13.50
CA ASN A 178 12.13 -27.22 14.87
C ASN A 178 10.75 -26.76 15.40
N ASN A 179 10.01 -25.90 14.68
CA ASN A 179 8.67 -25.42 15.08
C ASN A 179 7.58 -26.20 14.31
N SER A 180 7.41 -27.48 14.65
CA SER A 180 6.59 -28.42 13.86
C SER A 180 5.08 -28.18 13.96
N PHE A 181 4.54 -27.69 15.08
CA PHE A 181 3.08 -27.64 15.30
C PHE A 181 2.30 -26.82 14.26
N ILE A 182 2.71 -25.58 13.96
CA ILE A 182 2.01 -24.71 13.01
C ILE A 182 2.25 -25.17 11.56
N SER A 183 3.49 -25.58 11.25
CA SER A 183 3.85 -26.08 9.92
C SER A 183 3.12 -27.36 9.55
N GLU A 184 2.84 -28.22 10.54
CA GLU A 184 2.13 -29.48 10.38
C GLU A 184 0.62 -29.24 10.31
N GLU A 185 0.05 -28.33 11.11
CA GLU A 185 -1.38 -27.97 11.01
C GLU A 185 -1.74 -27.28 9.68
N ILE A 186 -0.84 -26.44 9.14
CA ILE A 186 -0.98 -25.81 7.82
C ILE A 186 -0.72 -26.80 6.67
N LYS A 187 0.22 -27.75 6.82
CA LYS A 187 0.45 -28.82 5.82
C LYS A 187 -0.65 -29.89 5.81
N VAL A 188 -1.25 -30.16 6.96
CA VAL A 188 -2.25 -31.21 7.16
C VAL A 188 -3.66 -30.75 6.78
N GLN A 189 -3.89 -29.45 6.58
CA GLN A 189 -5.03 -28.98 5.79
C GLN A 189 -4.68 -29.14 4.30
N PRO A 190 -5.15 -30.20 3.62
CA PRO A 190 -5.12 -30.15 2.17
C PRO A 190 -5.98 -28.93 1.82
N SER A 191 -5.52 -28.11 0.89
CA SER A 191 -6.33 -27.05 0.28
C SER A 191 -7.73 -27.61 -0.02
N HIS A 192 -8.69 -27.34 0.86
CA HIS A 192 -10.10 -27.70 0.69
C HIS A 192 -10.70 -26.65 -0.26
N LEU A 193 -10.06 -26.48 -1.42
CA LEU A 193 -10.64 -25.95 -2.64
C LEU A 193 -11.47 -27.04 -3.36
N LEU A 194 -11.65 -28.20 -2.73
CA LEU A 194 -12.64 -29.17 -3.15
C LEU A 194 -14.03 -28.66 -2.78
N GLU A 195 -14.71 -28.16 -3.81
CA GLU A 195 -16.15 -28.18 -4.02
C GLU A 195 -16.91 -28.74 -2.82
N SER A 196 -17.47 -27.84 -2.00
CA SER A 196 -18.63 -28.19 -1.19
C SER A 196 -19.70 -28.70 -2.14
N THR A 197 -19.86 -30.02 -2.18
CA THR A 197 -20.89 -30.79 -2.88
C THR A 197 -22.28 -30.44 -2.33
N GLU A 198 -22.70 -29.19 -2.48
CA GLU A 198 -24.08 -28.77 -2.27
C GLU A 198 -24.58 -28.19 -3.58
N THR A 199 -25.20 -29.10 -4.34
CA THR A 199 -25.95 -28.85 -5.57
C THR A 199 -25.13 -28.31 -6.74
N SER A 200 -25.16 -29.09 -7.81
CA SER A 200 -24.97 -28.70 -9.20
C SER A 200 -25.94 -27.57 -9.61
N HIS A 201 -25.81 -26.41 -8.98
CA HIS A 201 -26.27 -25.12 -9.46
C HIS A 201 -25.03 -24.46 -10.05
N SER A 202 -24.87 -24.65 -11.36
CA SER A 202 -24.08 -23.84 -12.28
C SER A 202 -23.00 -22.98 -11.63
N LEU A 203 -21.73 -23.41 -11.78
CA LEU A 203 -20.53 -22.57 -11.60
C LEU A 203 -20.51 -21.31 -12.49
N TYR A 204 -21.58 -21.10 -13.26
CA TYR A 204 -21.99 -19.90 -13.95
C TYR A 204 -23.35 -19.45 -13.41
N GLU A 205 -23.40 -18.75 -12.29
CA GLU A 205 -24.33 -17.60 -12.21
C GLU A 205 -23.70 -16.43 -12.99
N GLU A 206 -23.30 -16.69 -14.25
CA GLU A 206 -23.24 -15.66 -15.28
C GLU A 206 -24.66 -15.13 -15.39
N HIS A 207 -24.95 -14.05 -14.68
CA HIS A 207 -26.03 -13.16 -15.09
C HIS A 207 -25.65 -12.61 -16.46
N GLY A 208 -25.94 -13.35 -17.55
CA GLY A 208 -25.78 -12.95 -18.95
C GLY A 208 -24.80 -11.80 -19.16
N GLN A 209 -23.53 -12.01 -18.77
CA GLN A 209 -22.54 -10.95 -18.90
C GLN A 209 -22.26 -10.83 -20.38
N LEU A 210 -22.63 -9.68 -20.94
CA LEU A 210 -22.30 -9.34 -22.31
C LEU A 210 -20.78 -9.23 -22.39
N GLU A 211 -20.19 -10.25 -23.00
CA GLU A 211 -18.76 -10.36 -23.19
C GLU A 211 -18.42 -10.59 -24.65
N GLU A 212 -17.43 -9.86 -25.14
CA GLU A 212 -16.86 -10.05 -26.46
C GLU A 212 -15.33 -10.03 -26.37
N SER A 213 -14.68 -10.99 -27.03
CA SER A 213 -13.23 -11.08 -27.10
C SER A 213 -12.74 -10.72 -28.50
N PHE A 214 -11.71 -9.88 -28.58
CA PHE A 214 -11.11 -9.38 -29.80
C PHE A 214 -9.62 -9.67 -29.81
N THR A 215 -9.10 -10.07 -30.96
CA THR A 215 -7.66 -10.20 -31.17
C THR A 215 -7.21 -9.06 -32.08
N ILE A 216 -6.47 -8.11 -31.55
CA ILE A 216 -5.89 -7.00 -32.30
C ILE A 216 -4.44 -7.33 -32.70
N HIS A 217 -4.09 -7.00 -33.94
CA HIS A 217 -2.72 -7.11 -34.43
C HIS A 217 -2.16 -5.71 -34.63
N LEU A 218 -1.13 -5.34 -33.88
CA LEU A 218 -0.47 -4.04 -33.96
C LEU A 218 0.87 -4.16 -34.66
N GLY A 219 1.20 -3.21 -35.53
CA GLY A 219 2.48 -3.15 -36.25
C GLY A 219 2.40 -3.62 -37.72
N ALA A 220 3.21 -2.98 -38.57
CA ALA A 220 3.25 -3.25 -40.01
C ALA A 220 4.25 -4.36 -40.40
N GLN A 221 5.38 -4.46 -39.69
CA GLN A 221 6.43 -5.46 -39.96
C GLN A 221 6.54 -6.51 -38.84
N LEU A 222 6.54 -6.09 -37.58
CA LEU A 222 6.51 -6.98 -36.42
C LEU A 222 5.10 -6.93 -35.81
N LYS A 223 4.22 -7.82 -36.28
CA LYS A 223 2.83 -7.88 -35.79
C LYS A 223 2.81 -8.43 -34.36
N THR A 224 2.48 -7.59 -33.40
CA THR A 224 2.21 -8.00 -32.02
C THR A 224 0.71 -8.28 -31.87
N MET A 225 0.39 -9.48 -31.39
CA MET A 225 -0.98 -9.91 -31.14
C MET A 225 -1.38 -9.54 -29.71
N HIS A 226 -2.51 -8.88 -29.53
CA HIS A 226 -3.09 -8.62 -28.21
C HIS A 226 -4.52 -9.13 -28.17
N ASN A 227 -4.90 -9.74 -27.07
CA ASN A 227 -6.26 -10.20 -26.82
C ASN A 227 -6.93 -9.22 -25.87
N LEU A 228 -8.04 -8.63 -26.30
CA LEU A 228 -8.86 -7.72 -25.54
C LEU A 228 -10.19 -8.41 -25.22
N ARG A 229 -10.63 -8.33 -23.96
CA ARG A 229 -11.94 -8.82 -23.53
C ARG A 229 -12.76 -7.62 -23.08
N LEU A 230 -13.88 -7.37 -23.74
CA LEU A 230 -14.87 -6.39 -23.32
C LEU A 230 -15.91 -7.10 -22.48
N LEU A 231 -16.17 -6.58 -21.28
CA LEU A 231 -17.11 -7.15 -20.33
C LEU A 231 -18.08 -6.05 -19.86
N ARG A 232 -19.38 -6.32 -19.92
CA ARG A 232 -20.38 -5.48 -19.25
C ARG A 232 -20.50 -5.89 -17.79
N ALA A 233 -19.82 -5.15 -16.91
CA ALA A 233 -19.92 -5.33 -15.47
C ALA A 233 -19.68 -4.00 -14.73
N ASP A 234 -20.13 -3.91 -13.47
CA ASP A 234 -19.66 -2.86 -12.57
C ASP A 234 -18.25 -3.23 -12.11
N MET A 235 -17.29 -2.35 -12.39
CA MET A 235 -15.89 -2.54 -12.05
C MET A 235 -15.67 -2.64 -10.54
N LEU A 236 -16.47 -1.92 -9.74
CA LEU A 236 -16.33 -1.93 -8.29
C LEU A 236 -16.76 -3.25 -7.65
N ASP A 237 -17.60 -4.04 -8.33
CA ASP A 237 -17.98 -5.37 -7.85
C ASP A 237 -16.80 -6.36 -7.81
N PHE A 238 -15.76 -6.12 -8.62
CA PHE A 238 -14.51 -6.89 -8.57
C PHE A 238 -13.59 -6.44 -7.43
N CYS A 239 -13.75 -5.20 -6.96
CA CYS A 239 -12.96 -4.64 -5.85
C CYS A 239 -13.62 -4.93 -4.48
N ARG A 240 -14.94 -5.18 -4.45
CA ARG A 240 -15.69 -5.39 -3.21
C ARG A 240 -15.36 -6.73 -2.56
N HIS A 241 -15.00 -6.66 -1.29
CA HIS A 241 -14.94 -7.83 -0.41
C HIS A 241 -16.37 -8.21 0.00
N LYS A 242 -16.74 -9.49 -0.17
CA LYS A 242 -18.07 -9.99 0.22
C LYS A 242 -17.97 -10.68 1.57
N ARG A 243 -18.89 -10.34 2.50
CA ARG A 243 -19.00 -10.96 3.83
C ARG A 243 -19.21 -12.48 3.77
N ASN A 244 -19.91 -12.96 2.74
CA ASN A 244 -20.13 -14.40 2.56
C ASN A 244 -19.06 -14.99 1.65
N HIS A 245 -18.39 -16.03 2.14
CA HIS A 245 -17.46 -16.87 1.39
C HIS A 245 -18.17 -17.65 0.28
N ARG A 246 -18.46 -17.01 -0.86
CA ARG A 246 -18.69 -17.74 -2.11
C ARG A 246 -17.33 -18.18 -2.64
N SER A 247 -17.18 -19.46 -3.00
CA SER A 247 -15.91 -20.06 -3.46
C SER A 247 -15.18 -19.20 -4.52
N GLY A 248 -15.91 -18.60 -5.46
CA GLY A 248 -15.32 -17.73 -6.49
C GLY A 248 -14.68 -16.43 -5.96
N VAL A 249 -15.15 -15.87 -4.85
CA VAL A 249 -14.58 -14.64 -4.26
C VAL A 249 -13.22 -14.92 -3.63
N LYS A 250 -13.04 -16.11 -3.02
CA LYS A 250 -11.72 -16.53 -2.50
C LYS A 250 -10.70 -16.68 -3.62
N LEU A 251 -11.10 -17.24 -4.76
CA LEU A 251 -10.21 -17.46 -5.90
C LEU A 251 -9.72 -16.14 -6.52
N HIS A 252 -10.59 -15.15 -6.71
CA HIS A 252 -10.19 -13.84 -7.23
C HIS A 252 -9.24 -13.10 -6.29
N ARG A 253 -9.47 -13.19 -4.97
CA ARG A 253 -8.57 -12.61 -3.97
C ARG A 253 -7.20 -13.26 -4.01
N LEU A 254 -7.16 -14.59 -4.05
CA LEU A 254 -5.90 -15.33 -4.18
C LEU A 254 -5.16 -14.93 -5.47
N GLN A 255 -5.85 -14.85 -6.61
CA GLN A 255 -5.24 -14.43 -7.88
C GLN A 255 -4.66 -13.02 -7.80
N THR A 256 -5.35 -12.09 -7.13
CA THR A 256 -4.89 -10.71 -6.93
C THR A 256 -3.66 -10.68 -6.02
N ALA A 257 -3.70 -11.40 -4.88
CA ALA A 257 -2.60 -11.50 -3.92
C ALA A 257 -1.34 -12.13 -4.54
N LEU A 258 -1.49 -13.19 -5.33
CA LEU A 258 -0.39 -13.82 -6.09
C LEU A 258 0.24 -12.86 -7.11
N SER A 259 -0.54 -11.91 -7.64
CA SER A 259 -0.07 -10.96 -8.65
C SER A 259 0.55 -9.68 -8.05
N LEU A 260 0.26 -9.37 -6.78
CA LEU A 260 0.53 -8.08 -6.17
C LEU A 260 2.02 -7.66 -6.21
N TYR A 261 2.92 -8.59 -5.90
CA TYR A 261 4.37 -8.40 -5.94
C TYR A 261 5.02 -9.12 -7.14
N SER A 262 4.23 -9.51 -8.12
CA SER A 262 4.73 -10.17 -9.33
C SER A 262 5.37 -9.17 -10.30
N ALA A 263 6.15 -9.68 -11.27
CA ALA A 263 6.68 -8.87 -12.37
C ALA A 263 5.60 -8.42 -13.39
N SER A 264 4.35 -8.87 -13.25
CA SER A 264 3.26 -8.49 -14.17
C SER A 264 2.50 -7.27 -13.67
N LEU A 265 2.41 -6.23 -14.51
CA LEU A 265 1.66 -5.03 -14.19
C LEU A 265 0.15 -5.26 -14.42
N CYS A 266 -0.63 -5.10 -13.36
CA CYS A 266 -2.09 -4.98 -13.44
C CYS A 266 -2.50 -3.59 -12.95
N GLY A 267 -3.50 -2.98 -13.58
CA GLY A 267 -3.93 -1.64 -13.24
C GLY A 267 -5.40 -1.40 -13.52
N LEU A 268 -6.02 -0.59 -12.67
CA LEU A 268 -7.40 -0.14 -12.81
C LEU A 268 -7.41 1.33 -13.24
N VAL A 269 -8.14 1.65 -14.31
CA VAL A 269 -8.32 3.04 -14.75
C VAL A 269 -9.77 3.44 -14.53
N LEU A 270 -10.00 4.31 -13.56
CA LEU A 270 -11.30 4.89 -13.26
C LEU A 270 -11.41 6.29 -13.86
N LEU A 271 -12.44 6.51 -14.68
CA LEU A 271 -12.74 7.84 -15.23
C LEU A 271 -13.52 8.66 -14.21
N VAL A 272 -12.97 9.81 -13.83
CA VAL A 272 -13.50 10.66 -12.75
C VAL A 272 -13.46 12.14 -13.14
N ASP A 273 -14.15 12.98 -12.35
CA ASP A 273 -14.05 14.44 -12.51
C ASP A 273 -12.65 14.98 -12.11
N ASN A 274 -12.38 16.25 -12.41
CA ASN A 274 -11.09 16.89 -12.15
C ASN A 274 -10.85 17.28 -10.67
N ARG A 275 -11.71 16.87 -9.74
CA ARG A 275 -11.56 17.14 -8.31
C ARG A 275 -10.90 15.95 -7.64
N ILE A 276 -9.75 16.17 -7.03
CA ILE A 276 -9.02 15.16 -6.26
C ILE A 276 -9.67 15.06 -4.88
N ASN A 277 -10.79 14.33 -4.79
CA ASN A 277 -11.52 14.09 -3.55
C ASN A 277 -12.47 12.89 -3.66
N SER A 278 -12.97 12.39 -2.54
CA SER A 278 -13.83 11.20 -2.46
C SER A 278 -15.31 11.50 -2.15
N TYR A 279 -15.79 12.71 -2.46
CA TYR A 279 -17.12 13.15 -1.99
C TYR A 279 -18.30 12.74 -2.87
N SER A 280 -18.08 12.38 -4.15
CA SER A 280 -19.19 12.20 -5.10
C SER A 280 -18.90 11.16 -6.19
N GLY A 281 -19.99 10.57 -6.69
CA GLY A 281 -20.00 9.62 -7.80
C GLY A 281 -19.14 8.39 -7.54
N ILE A 282 -18.58 7.85 -8.61
CA ILE A 282 -17.73 6.65 -8.57
C ILE A 282 -16.53 6.78 -7.63
N LYS A 283 -16.02 8.01 -7.38
CA LYS A 283 -14.91 8.24 -6.44
C LYS A 283 -15.31 7.94 -5.01
N ARG A 284 -16.52 8.33 -4.60
CA ARG A 284 -17.05 8.02 -3.27
C ARG A 284 -17.24 6.53 -3.12
N ASP A 285 -17.86 5.90 -4.12
CA ASP A 285 -18.16 4.48 -4.06
C ASP A 285 -16.88 3.63 -4.06
N PHE A 286 -15.86 4.02 -4.83
CA PHE A 286 -14.51 3.43 -4.77
C PHE A 286 -13.86 3.67 -3.41
N ALA A 287 -13.94 4.88 -2.85
CA ALA A 287 -13.38 5.18 -1.55
C ALA A 287 -14.02 4.35 -0.43
N THR A 288 -15.32 4.07 -0.49
CA THR A 288 -15.99 3.16 0.44
C THR A 288 -15.39 1.75 0.33
N VAL A 289 -15.18 1.24 -0.89
CA VAL A 289 -14.56 -0.07 -1.10
C VAL A 289 -13.13 -0.11 -0.54
N CYS A 290 -12.35 0.96 -0.74
CA CYS A 290 -11.00 1.05 -0.18
C CYS A 290 -10.99 1.16 1.35
N GLN A 291 -11.99 1.81 1.97
CA GLN A 291 -12.10 1.88 3.43
C GLN A 291 -12.39 0.52 4.07
N GLU A 292 -13.05 -0.36 3.34
CA GLU A 292 -13.30 -1.74 3.77
C GLU A 292 -12.08 -2.65 3.53
N CYS A 293 -11.10 -2.24 2.72
CA CYS A 293 -9.97 -3.09 2.35
C CYS A 293 -8.99 -3.28 3.53
N THR A 294 -8.64 -4.53 3.80
CA THR A 294 -7.76 -4.95 4.90
C THR A 294 -6.62 -5.84 4.42
N ASP A 295 -6.09 -5.51 3.24
CA ASP A 295 -4.90 -6.12 2.64
C ASP A 295 -3.60 -5.53 3.20
N PHE A 296 -3.65 -4.30 3.73
CA PHE A 296 -2.60 -3.62 4.50
C PHE A 296 -1.26 -3.41 3.78
N HIS A 297 -1.20 -3.67 2.47
CA HIS A 297 -0.01 -3.50 1.64
C HIS A 297 0.30 -2.04 1.31
N PHE A 298 -0.71 -1.17 1.31
CA PHE A 298 -0.58 0.24 0.92
C PHE A 298 -1.14 1.20 1.97
N PRO A 299 -0.71 2.47 1.96
CA PRO A 299 -1.34 3.52 2.75
C PRO A 299 -2.82 3.69 2.40
N LEU A 300 -3.60 4.27 3.32
CA LEU A 300 -5.02 4.51 3.10
C LEU A 300 -5.25 5.44 1.90
N LEU A 301 -6.37 5.25 1.18
CA LEU A 301 -6.69 6.04 -0.02
C LEU A 301 -6.60 7.56 0.23
N GLN A 302 -7.04 8.04 1.39
CA GLN A 302 -7.00 9.46 1.71
C GLN A 302 -5.56 9.99 1.78
N GLU A 303 -4.64 9.23 2.38
CA GLU A 303 -3.23 9.61 2.49
C GLU A 303 -2.58 9.66 1.10
N GLN A 304 -2.91 8.69 0.23
CA GLN A 304 -2.45 8.69 -1.15
C GLN A 304 -2.98 9.91 -1.93
N LEU A 305 -4.26 10.24 -1.77
CA LEU A 305 -4.87 11.41 -2.43
C LEU A 305 -4.26 12.73 -1.94
N ASP A 306 -3.95 12.84 -0.65
CA ASP A 306 -3.31 14.03 -0.07
C ASP A 306 -1.91 14.24 -0.70
N VAL A 307 -1.12 13.17 -0.83
CA VAL A 307 0.19 13.21 -1.51
C VAL A 307 0.03 13.66 -2.96
N VAL A 308 -0.91 13.08 -3.70
CA VAL A 308 -1.17 13.44 -5.10
C VAL A 308 -1.59 14.92 -5.20
N GLN A 309 -2.42 15.41 -4.29
CA GLN A 309 -2.83 16.81 -4.26
C GLN A 309 -1.63 17.74 -4.08
N GLN A 310 -0.70 17.43 -3.17
CA GLN A 310 0.52 18.22 -2.97
C GLN A 310 1.39 18.24 -4.23
N VAL A 311 1.59 17.08 -4.86
CA VAL A 311 2.38 16.96 -6.10
C VAL A 311 1.75 17.77 -7.23
N VAL A 312 0.42 17.72 -7.39
CA VAL A 312 -0.30 18.49 -8.41
C VAL A 312 -0.19 20.00 -8.16
N LEU A 313 -0.30 20.45 -6.91
CA LEU A 313 -0.12 21.86 -6.53
C LEU A 313 1.31 22.33 -6.86
N TYR A 314 2.31 21.54 -6.50
CA TYR A 314 3.71 21.83 -6.82
C TYR A 314 3.95 21.91 -8.34
N ALA A 315 3.46 20.94 -9.10
CA ALA A 315 3.58 20.92 -10.55
C ALA A 315 2.90 22.13 -11.21
N ARG A 316 1.73 22.56 -10.70
CA ARG A 316 1.04 23.78 -11.16
C ARG A 316 1.86 25.03 -10.87
N ALA A 317 2.45 25.14 -9.68
CA ALA A 317 3.31 26.28 -9.31
C ALA A 317 4.52 26.38 -10.24
N GLN A 318 5.20 25.26 -10.52
CA GLN A 318 6.32 25.22 -11.46
C GLN A 318 5.93 25.62 -12.89
N ARG A 319 4.79 25.13 -13.40
CA ARG A 319 4.31 25.52 -14.74
C ARG A 319 4.00 27.01 -14.81
N ASN A 320 3.38 27.57 -13.78
CA ASN A 320 3.07 29.00 -13.71
C ASN A 320 4.34 29.86 -13.63
N GLN A 321 5.38 29.43 -12.92
CA GLN A 321 6.67 30.10 -12.89
C GLN A 321 7.36 30.09 -14.27
N LYS A 322 7.36 28.95 -14.96
CA LYS A 322 7.90 28.84 -16.32
C LYS A 322 7.14 29.72 -17.32
N ALA A 323 5.81 29.79 -17.22
CA ALA A 323 4.98 30.65 -18.06
C ALA A 323 5.29 32.15 -17.81
N LYS A 324 5.46 32.56 -16.54
CA LYS A 324 5.86 33.93 -16.19
C LYS A 324 7.26 34.28 -16.69
N HIS A 325 8.22 33.36 -16.58
CA HIS A 325 9.56 33.55 -17.14
C HIS A 325 9.54 33.68 -18.66
N GLN A 326 8.73 32.90 -19.37
CA GLN A 326 8.59 33.02 -20.82
C GLN A 326 7.92 34.34 -21.23
N GLN A 327 6.96 34.86 -20.46
CA GLN A 327 6.33 36.16 -20.75
C GLN A 327 7.26 37.36 -20.46
N GLY A 328 8.19 37.25 -19.50
CA GLY A 328 9.17 38.29 -19.19
C GLY A 328 10.29 38.47 -20.22
N TRP A 329 10.42 37.57 -21.20
CA TRP A 329 11.42 37.66 -22.27
C TRP A 329 10.90 38.37 -23.54
N TRP A 330 9.60 38.69 -23.59
CA TRP A 330 8.97 39.42 -24.69
C TRP A 330 8.53 40.85 -24.30
N GLY A 331 9.07 41.38 -23.18
CA GLY A 331 8.76 42.70 -22.64
C GLY A 331 9.89 43.70 -22.81
#